data_AF-A0A660VZS7-F1
#
_entry.id   AF-A0A660VZS7-F1
#
_cell.length_a   1.000
_cell.length_b   1.000
_cell.length_c   1.000
_cell.angle_alpha   90.00
_cell.angle_beta   90.00
_cell.angle_gamma   90.00
#
_symmetry.space_group_name_H-M   'P 1'
#
loop_
_entity.id
_entity.type
_entity.pdbx_description
1 polymer ?
#
loop_
_entity_poly.entity_id
_entity_poly.type
_entity_poly.pdbx_seq_one_letter_code
_entity_poly.pdbx_strand_id
1 'polypeptide(L)'
;MVKAGKYAKRKLKKYLKSGEPMPAKNQFKRTKDELLAELRRVARKTRRPTVTIREFKQHSRHSLSCYKRRFGTWNRALAAAGLRTGLVTRRNPIDPAEELCRIATHYVKRKGKKENITTGRPLHFGRKLGFRGILYEPQSEHAVIHLFGTVSEKMGYRIEKIRHAYPDCIALRKVPGGRGAWERVRVEFELRSSNFRLHKHDPAYCDAIICWEHDWEDSPLEVIELKRVVEALTAER
;
A
#
# COMPACT_ATOMS: atom_id res chain seq x y z
N MET A 1 14.26 34.67 -14.50
CA MET A 1 13.05 35.36 -15.05
C MET A 1 11.80 34.51 -14.80
N VAL A 2 10.91 34.92 -13.89
CA VAL A 2 9.67 34.18 -13.58
C VAL A 2 8.60 34.50 -14.63
N LYS A 3 8.19 33.52 -15.43
CA LYS A 3 7.18 33.67 -16.48
C LYS A 3 5.85 34.18 -15.88
N ALA A 4 5.45 35.39 -16.25
CA ALA A 4 4.15 35.95 -15.89
C ALA A 4 3.02 35.11 -16.52
N GLY A 5 2.16 34.51 -15.68
CA GLY A 5 1.07 33.65 -16.13
C GLY A 5 0.12 34.35 -17.09
N LYS A 6 -0.49 33.58 -18.03
CA LYS A 6 -1.40 34.05 -19.11
C LYS A 6 -2.40 35.15 -18.70
N TYR A 7 -2.86 35.17 -17.45
CA TYR A 7 -3.76 36.20 -16.90
C TYR A 7 -3.13 37.62 -16.84
N ALA A 8 -1.85 37.72 -16.48
CA ALA A 8 -1.13 39.00 -16.39
C ALA A 8 -0.95 39.64 -17.78
N LYS A 9 -0.68 38.83 -18.81
CA LYS A 9 -0.52 39.30 -20.19
C LYS A 9 -1.81 39.91 -20.76
N ARG A 10 -2.98 39.36 -20.41
CA ARG A 10 -4.29 39.84 -20.89
C ARG A 10 -4.70 41.17 -20.25
N LYS A 11 -4.39 41.39 -18.97
CA LYS A 11 -4.62 42.67 -18.28
C LYS A 11 -3.60 43.74 -18.71
N LEU A 12 -2.34 43.37 -18.90
CA LEU A 12 -1.29 44.28 -19.39
C LEU A 12 -1.66 44.91 -20.75
N LYS A 13 -2.22 44.11 -21.66
CA LYS A 13 -2.70 44.58 -22.98
C LYS A 13 -3.88 45.55 -22.89
N LYS A 14 -4.65 45.53 -21.79
CA LYS A 14 -5.77 46.47 -21.55
C LYS A 14 -5.25 47.82 -21.05
N TYR A 15 -4.29 47.84 -20.13
CA TYR A 15 -3.68 49.08 -19.61
C TYR A 15 -2.85 49.81 -20.66
N LEU A 16 -2.08 49.08 -21.48
CA LEU A 16 -1.35 49.66 -22.61
C LEU A 16 -2.27 50.30 -23.66
N LYS A 17 -3.55 49.93 -23.70
CA LYS A 17 -4.56 50.54 -24.59
C LYS A 17 -5.29 51.73 -23.98
N SER A 18 -5.37 51.84 -22.65
CA SER A 18 -6.13 52.90 -21.97
C SER A 18 -5.29 54.12 -21.60
N GLY A 19 -3.95 54.05 -21.71
CA GLY A 19 -3.05 55.16 -21.36
C GLY A 19 -2.92 55.41 -19.85
N GLU A 20 -3.57 54.60 -19.02
CA GLU A 20 -3.50 54.71 -17.56
C GLU A 20 -2.12 54.25 -17.05
N PRO A 21 -1.55 54.94 -16.03
CA PRO A 21 -0.26 54.56 -15.46
C PRO A 21 -0.29 53.14 -14.89
N MET A 22 0.80 52.41 -15.10
CA MET A 22 0.91 51.01 -14.71
C MET A 22 0.74 50.86 -13.18
N PRO A 23 -0.23 50.05 -12.72
CA PRO A 23 -0.49 49.88 -11.30
C PRO A 23 0.70 49.27 -10.56
N ALA A 24 0.93 49.70 -9.31
CA ALA A 24 2.03 49.23 -8.47
C ALA A 24 2.07 47.70 -8.34
N LYS A 25 3.27 47.10 -8.31
CA LYS A 25 3.48 45.63 -8.29
C LYS A 25 2.68 44.87 -7.21
N ASN A 26 2.29 45.55 -6.13
CA ASN A 26 1.54 44.99 -5.00
C ASN A 26 0.01 45.01 -5.18
N GLN A 27 -0.53 45.76 -6.15
CA GLN A 27 -1.98 45.94 -6.35
C GLN A 27 -2.67 44.69 -6.91
N PHE A 28 -1.92 43.69 -7.39
CA PHE A 28 -2.43 42.41 -7.89
C PHE A 28 -2.36 41.26 -6.87
N LYS A 29 -1.97 41.56 -5.62
CA LYS A 29 -1.80 40.55 -4.58
C LYS A 29 -3.16 40.25 -3.94
N ARG A 30 -3.90 39.29 -4.50
CA ARG A 30 -5.21 38.85 -3.99
C ARG A 30 -5.21 38.63 -2.49
N THR A 31 -6.20 39.20 -1.80
CA THR A 31 -6.31 39.10 -0.34
C THR A 31 -6.64 37.67 0.08
N LYS A 32 -6.50 37.35 1.37
CA LYS A 32 -6.95 36.05 1.87
C LYS A 32 -8.46 35.91 1.66
N ASP A 33 -9.24 36.96 1.87
CA ASP A 33 -10.70 36.91 1.79
C ASP A 33 -11.22 36.66 0.38
N GLU A 34 -10.62 37.29 -0.63
CA GLU A 34 -10.94 37.03 -2.04
C GLU A 34 -10.71 35.55 -2.41
N LEU A 35 -9.63 34.98 -1.90
CA LEU A 35 -9.29 33.57 -2.12
C LEU A 35 -10.28 32.64 -1.38
N LEU A 36 -10.68 32.97 -0.16
CA LEU A 36 -11.68 32.18 0.59
C LEU A 36 -13.07 32.27 -0.06
N ALA A 37 -13.48 33.45 -0.54
CA ALA A 37 -14.74 33.64 -1.26
C ALA A 37 -14.80 32.79 -2.54
N GLU A 38 -13.69 32.72 -3.28
CA GLU A 38 -13.59 31.87 -4.47
C GLU A 38 -13.68 30.38 -4.10
N LEU A 39 -13.05 29.92 -3.01
CA LEU A 39 -13.21 28.53 -2.53
C LEU A 39 -14.67 28.20 -2.24
N ARG A 40 -15.36 29.09 -1.50
CA ARG A 40 -16.78 28.92 -1.16
C ARG A 40 -17.66 28.91 -2.41
N ARG A 41 -17.34 29.74 -3.41
CA ARG A 41 -18.05 29.74 -4.70
C ARG A 41 -17.87 28.41 -5.44
N VAL A 42 -16.66 27.86 -5.49
CA VAL A 42 -16.41 26.56 -6.12
C VAL A 42 -17.16 25.44 -5.38
N ALA A 43 -17.14 25.44 -4.04
CA ALA A 43 -17.87 24.46 -3.22
C ALA A 43 -19.39 24.48 -3.48
N ARG A 44 -19.99 25.67 -3.56
CA ARG A 44 -21.41 25.83 -3.93
C ARG A 44 -21.69 25.29 -5.34
N LYS A 45 -20.80 25.57 -6.30
CA LYS A 45 -20.97 25.11 -7.68
C LYS A 45 -20.91 23.59 -7.81
N THR A 46 -20.06 22.93 -7.03
CA THR A 46 -19.96 21.46 -7.01
C THR A 46 -20.97 20.80 -6.07
N ARG A 47 -21.77 21.58 -5.32
CA ARG A 47 -22.73 21.12 -4.29
C ARG A 47 -22.08 20.17 -3.28
N ARG A 48 -20.83 20.45 -2.88
CA ARG A 48 -20.08 19.62 -1.92
C ARG A 48 -19.61 20.45 -0.72
N PRO A 49 -19.57 19.86 0.48
CA PRO A 49 -19.03 20.53 1.67
C PRO A 49 -17.50 20.64 1.66
N THR A 50 -16.83 20.14 0.61
CA THR A 50 -15.38 20.20 0.40
C THR A 50 -15.09 20.45 -1.08
N VAL A 51 -13.85 20.85 -1.40
CA VAL A 51 -13.40 21.06 -2.77
C VAL A 51 -12.07 20.33 -2.98
N THR A 52 -12.05 19.40 -3.93
CA THR A 52 -10.81 18.74 -4.36
C THR A 52 -9.97 19.68 -5.22
N ILE A 53 -8.66 19.42 -5.30
CA ILE A 53 -7.75 20.20 -6.16
C ILE A 53 -8.19 20.13 -7.64
N ARG A 54 -8.72 19.00 -8.08
CA ARG A 54 -9.20 18.80 -9.47
C ARG A 54 -10.40 19.69 -9.77
N GLU A 55 -11.43 19.65 -8.92
CA GLU A 55 -12.61 20.51 -9.03
C GLU A 55 -12.24 21.98 -8.94
N PHE A 56 -11.32 22.32 -8.04
CA PHE A 56 -10.82 23.68 -7.92
C PHE A 56 -10.15 24.16 -9.20
N LYS A 57 -9.28 23.35 -9.82
CA LYS A 57 -8.64 23.70 -11.10
C LYS A 57 -9.64 23.83 -12.25
N GLN A 58 -10.70 23.02 -12.25
CA GLN A 58 -11.71 23.03 -13.31
C GLN A 58 -12.68 24.22 -13.20
N HIS A 59 -12.97 24.67 -11.98
CA HIS A 59 -14.02 25.67 -11.73
C HIS A 59 -13.52 27.01 -11.21
N SER A 60 -12.27 27.08 -10.75
CA SER A 60 -11.68 28.32 -10.24
C SER A 60 -10.99 29.14 -11.31
N ARG A 61 -11.06 30.45 -11.14
CA ARG A 61 -10.29 31.43 -11.93
C ARG A 61 -8.92 31.70 -11.29
N HIS A 62 -8.57 31.00 -10.21
CA HIS A 62 -7.35 31.21 -9.44
C HIS A 62 -6.45 29.99 -9.48
N SER A 63 -5.14 30.24 -9.53
CA SER A 63 -4.15 29.17 -9.46
C SER A 63 -4.03 28.66 -8.03
N LEU A 64 -3.82 27.35 -7.89
CA LEU A 64 -3.56 26.69 -6.62
C LEU A 64 -2.35 27.30 -5.87
N SER A 65 -1.37 27.83 -6.60
CA SER A 65 -0.18 28.47 -6.02
C SER A 65 -0.52 29.69 -5.16
N CYS A 66 -1.64 30.37 -5.43
CA CYS A 66 -2.11 31.49 -4.61
C CYS A 66 -2.49 31.02 -3.20
N TYR A 67 -3.08 29.84 -3.09
CA TYR A 67 -3.51 29.24 -1.82
C TYR A 67 -2.33 28.69 -1.03
N LYS A 68 -1.40 28.00 -1.71
CA LYS A 68 -0.15 27.53 -1.09
C LYS A 68 0.64 28.69 -0.47
N ARG A 69 0.76 29.81 -1.17
CA ARG A 69 1.51 30.99 -0.69
C ARG A 69 0.82 31.73 0.47
N ARG A 70 -0.51 31.77 0.51
CA ARG A 70 -1.27 32.56 1.49
C ARG A 70 -1.72 31.78 2.73
N PHE A 71 -1.94 30.47 2.59
CA PHE A 71 -2.48 29.59 3.64
C PHE A 71 -1.55 28.40 3.96
N GLY A 72 -0.44 28.25 3.24
CA GLY A 72 0.52 27.16 3.38
C GLY A 72 0.03 25.87 2.72
N THR A 73 -1.05 25.29 3.26
CA THR A 73 -1.61 24.01 2.78
C THR A 73 -3.04 24.17 2.27
N TRP A 74 -3.46 23.26 1.39
CA TRP A 74 -4.83 23.23 0.87
C TRP A 74 -5.87 23.02 1.97
N ASN A 75 -5.58 22.15 2.95
CA ASN A 75 -6.47 21.91 4.08
C ASN A 75 -6.64 23.14 4.98
N ARG A 76 -5.58 23.93 5.19
CA ARG A 76 -5.68 25.21 5.91
C ARG A 76 -6.54 26.22 5.15
N ALA A 77 -6.46 26.24 3.81
CA ALA A 77 -7.34 27.08 2.99
C ALA A 77 -8.81 26.63 3.04
N LEU A 78 -9.07 25.32 2.99
CA LEU A 78 -10.42 24.76 3.15
C LEU A 78 -11.00 25.07 4.53
N ALA A 79 -10.23 24.87 5.60
CA ALA A 79 -10.63 25.16 6.97
C ALA A 79 -10.95 26.66 7.15
N ALA A 80 -10.07 27.54 6.68
CA ALA A 80 -10.29 29.00 6.71
C ALA A 80 -11.53 29.42 5.90
N ALA A 81 -11.90 28.65 4.86
CA ALA A 81 -13.10 28.88 4.08
C ALA A 81 -14.38 28.32 4.75
N GLY A 82 -14.26 27.64 5.90
CA GLY A 82 -15.38 26.94 6.55
C GLY A 82 -15.80 25.66 5.81
N LEU A 83 -14.90 25.07 5.00
CA LEU A 83 -15.15 23.86 4.23
C LEU A 83 -14.55 22.64 4.93
N ARG A 84 -15.20 21.48 4.79
CA ARG A 84 -14.72 20.20 5.32
C ARG A 84 -13.36 19.88 4.70
N THR A 85 -12.34 19.71 5.53
CA THR A 85 -11.04 19.23 5.07
C THR A 85 -11.13 17.71 4.86
N GLY A 86 -10.43 17.17 3.87
CA GLY A 86 -10.38 15.71 3.63
C GLY A 86 -9.67 14.92 4.74
N LEU A 87 -9.25 15.59 5.82
CA LEU A 87 -8.80 14.95 7.04
C LEU A 87 -10.02 14.63 7.88
N VAL A 88 -10.38 13.35 7.91
CA VAL A 88 -10.90 12.75 9.13
C VAL A 88 -9.88 13.08 10.20
N THR A 89 -10.13 14.11 11.01
CA THR A 89 -9.32 14.36 12.19
C THR A 89 -9.50 13.16 13.10
N ARG A 90 -8.43 12.40 13.31
CA ARG A 90 -8.34 11.26 14.24
C ARG A 90 -8.61 11.71 15.68
N ARG A 91 -9.86 12.06 16.00
CA ARG A 91 -10.38 12.33 17.34
C ARG A 91 -11.84 11.90 17.46
N ASN A 92 -12.11 10.71 16.95
CA ASN A 92 -13.12 9.83 17.55
C ASN A 92 -12.49 8.44 17.52
N PRO A 93 -12.30 7.75 18.65
CA PRO A 93 -11.94 6.35 18.62
C PRO A 93 -13.15 5.63 18.02
N ILE A 94 -13.11 5.37 16.71
CA ILE A 94 -13.94 4.33 16.13
C ILE A 94 -13.32 3.05 16.66
N ASP A 95 -14.11 2.27 17.39
CA ASP A 95 -13.73 0.92 17.80
C ASP A 95 -13.09 0.20 16.60
N PRO A 96 -11.89 -0.40 16.72
CA PRO A 96 -11.27 -1.16 15.64
C PRO A 96 -12.24 -2.15 14.96
N ALA A 97 -13.18 -2.73 15.71
CA ALA A 97 -14.23 -3.60 15.18
C ALA A 97 -15.21 -2.86 14.27
N GLU A 98 -15.60 -1.63 14.62
CA GLU A 98 -16.51 -0.80 13.85
C GLU A 98 -15.84 -0.25 12.58
N GLU A 99 -14.54 0.04 12.62
CA GLU A 99 -13.75 0.40 11.43
C GLU A 99 -13.60 -0.80 10.49
N LEU A 100 -13.33 -2.01 11.03
CA LEU A 100 -13.34 -3.24 10.25
C LEU A 100 -14.71 -3.50 9.63
N CYS A 101 -15.79 -3.27 10.36
CA CYS A 101 -17.15 -3.41 9.86
C CYS A 101 -17.45 -2.39 8.74
N ARG A 102 -17.00 -1.13 8.87
CA ARG A 102 -17.10 -0.13 7.79
C ARG A 102 -16.29 -0.51 6.56
N ILE A 103 -15.05 -0.97 6.74
CA ILE A 103 -14.18 -1.44 5.66
C ILE A 103 -14.84 -2.61 4.95
N ALA A 104 -15.31 -3.62 5.69
CA ALA A 104 -16.01 -4.78 5.15
C ALA A 104 -17.28 -4.38 4.39
N THR A 105 -18.10 -3.49 4.96
CA THR A 105 -19.33 -2.98 4.31
C THR A 105 -19.01 -2.23 3.02
N HIS A 106 -17.93 -1.43 3.00
CA HIS A 106 -17.49 -0.73 1.80
C HIS A 106 -16.92 -1.70 0.75
N TYR A 107 -16.25 -2.77 1.18
CA TYR A 107 -15.73 -3.83 0.33
C TYR A 107 -16.86 -4.62 -0.35
N VAL A 108 -17.90 -5.00 0.39
CA VAL A 108 -19.11 -5.67 -0.14
C VAL A 108 -19.84 -4.76 -1.14
N LYS A 109 -20.01 -3.47 -0.82
CA LYS A 109 -20.61 -2.49 -1.75
C LYS A 109 -19.78 -2.28 -3.03
N ARG A 110 -18.46 -2.46 -2.99
CA ARG A 110 -17.59 -2.40 -4.17
C ARG A 110 -17.69 -3.65 -5.04
N LYS A 111 -17.81 -4.85 -4.45
CA LYS A 111 -17.98 -6.12 -5.20
C LYS A 111 -19.28 -6.20 -6.01
N GLY A 112 -20.27 -5.35 -5.71
CA GLY A 112 -21.48 -5.20 -6.52
C GLY A 112 -21.29 -4.43 -7.84
N LYS A 113 -20.16 -3.71 -8.00
CA LYS A 113 -19.72 -3.24 -9.32
C LYS A 113 -18.93 -4.37 -9.95
N LYS A 114 -19.50 -5.01 -10.98
CA LYS A 114 -18.74 -5.88 -11.88
C LYS A 114 -17.54 -5.07 -12.40
N GLU A 115 -16.38 -5.31 -11.81
CA GLU A 115 -15.13 -4.94 -12.48
C GLU A 115 -15.11 -5.79 -13.75
N ASN A 116 -15.08 -5.12 -14.90
CA ASN A 116 -14.72 -5.76 -16.15
C ASN A 116 -13.26 -6.20 -16.00
N ILE A 117 -13.04 -7.34 -15.35
CA ILE A 117 -11.82 -8.13 -15.47
C ILE A 117 -11.80 -8.50 -16.94
N THR A 118 -11.02 -7.75 -17.69
CA THR A 118 -10.76 -7.96 -19.11
C THR A 118 -10.37 -9.42 -19.30
N THR A 119 -11.27 -10.15 -19.95
CA THR A 119 -11.02 -11.41 -20.64
C THR A 119 -9.72 -11.30 -21.42
N GLY A 120 -8.73 -12.16 -21.11
CA GLY A 120 -7.50 -12.19 -21.92
C GLY A 120 -6.55 -13.35 -21.61
N ARG A 121 -6.45 -13.80 -20.35
CA ARG A 121 -5.70 -15.02 -20.01
C ARG A 121 -6.43 -15.78 -18.90
N PRO A 122 -6.53 -17.12 -18.98
CA PRO A 122 -6.97 -17.92 -17.85
C PRO A 122 -6.07 -17.61 -16.66
N LEU A 123 -6.65 -17.28 -15.51
CA LEU A 123 -5.93 -17.32 -14.25
C LEU A 123 -5.61 -18.79 -13.97
N HIS A 124 -4.37 -19.21 -14.22
CA HIS A 124 -3.91 -20.57 -13.93
C HIS A 124 -3.67 -20.69 -12.42
N PHE A 125 -4.65 -21.23 -11.71
CA PHE A 125 -4.50 -21.58 -10.30
C PHE A 125 -3.80 -22.93 -10.16
N GLY A 126 -3.04 -23.10 -9.08
CA GLY A 126 -2.51 -24.39 -8.66
C GLY A 126 -3.63 -25.38 -8.28
N ARG A 127 -3.28 -26.60 -7.87
CA ARG A 127 -4.30 -27.56 -7.38
C ARG A 127 -4.96 -27.00 -6.13
N LYS A 128 -6.20 -27.41 -5.88
CA LYS A 128 -6.95 -26.98 -4.68
C LYS A 128 -6.30 -27.61 -3.44
N LEU A 129 -5.90 -26.76 -2.49
CA LEU A 129 -5.31 -27.15 -1.21
C LEU A 129 -6.34 -27.07 -0.08
N GLY A 130 -7.03 -25.93 0.06
CA GLY A 130 -8.07 -25.74 1.08
C GLY A 130 -7.59 -25.82 2.53
N PHE A 131 -6.40 -25.30 2.84
CA PHE A 131 -5.73 -25.46 4.13
C PHE A 131 -5.49 -24.11 4.82
N ARG A 132 -5.97 -23.93 6.06
CA ARG A 132 -5.79 -22.70 6.88
C ARG A 132 -6.04 -21.38 6.14
N GLY A 133 -7.07 -21.34 5.30
CA GLY A 133 -7.43 -20.15 4.50
C GLY A 133 -6.67 -20.01 3.18
N ILE A 134 -5.75 -20.92 2.86
CA ILE A 134 -5.04 -21.00 1.58
C ILE A 134 -5.81 -21.96 0.66
N LEU A 135 -6.37 -21.43 -0.42
CA LEU A 135 -7.27 -22.19 -1.29
C LEU A 135 -6.52 -23.08 -2.30
N TYR A 136 -5.37 -22.64 -2.80
CA TYR A 136 -4.59 -23.32 -3.83
C TYR A 136 -3.14 -23.55 -3.38
N GLU A 137 -2.47 -24.54 -3.96
CA GLU A 137 -1.05 -24.81 -3.73
C GLU A 137 -0.18 -23.57 -3.97
N PRO A 138 0.92 -23.38 -3.20
CA PRO A 138 1.90 -22.34 -3.47
C PRO A 138 2.41 -22.36 -4.92
N GLN A 139 2.46 -21.19 -5.55
CA GLN A 139 3.02 -21.00 -6.90
C GLN A 139 4.21 -20.03 -6.92
N SER A 140 4.68 -19.62 -5.73
CA SER A 140 5.83 -18.74 -5.54
C SER A 140 6.42 -18.92 -4.14
N GLU A 141 7.66 -18.50 -3.95
CA GLU A 141 8.33 -18.45 -2.63
C GLU A 141 7.52 -17.66 -1.61
N HIS A 142 6.92 -16.54 -2.01
CA HIS A 142 6.10 -15.72 -1.12
C HIS A 142 4.88 -16.48 -0.58
N ALA A 143 4.29 -17.36 -1.39
CA ALA A 143 3.21 -18.22 -0.94
C ALA A 143 3.71 -19.33 0.01
N VAL A 144 4.94 -19.82 -0.18
CA VAL A 144 5.62 -20.74 0.75
C VAL A 144 5.89 -20.07 2.09
N ILE A 145 6.39 -18.82 2.08
CA ILE A 145 6.59 -18.00 3.30
C ILE A 145 5.28 -17.87 4.08
N HIS A 146 4.20 -17.49 3.39
CA HIS A 146 2.88 -17.35 4.01
C HIS A 146 2.41 -18.69 4.60
N LEU A 147 2.48 -19.78 3.83
CA LEU A 147 2.10 -21.12 4.28
C LEU A 147 2.90 -21.54 5.52
N PHE A 148 4.23 -21.41 5.48
CA PHE A 148 5.09 -21.69 6.63
C PHE A 148 4.68 -20.86 7.84
N GLY A 149 4.42 -19.56 7.66
CA GLY A 149 3.89 -18.70 8.72
C GLY A 149 2.65 -19.27 9.38
N THR A 150 1.75 -19.90 8.62
CA THR A 150 0.55 -20.54 9.17
C THR A 150 0.83 -21.82 9.96
N VAL A 151 1.93 -22.54 9.72
CA VAL A 151 2.22 -23.86 10.32
C VAL A 151 3.43 -23.90 11.25
N SER A 152 4.29 -22.89 11.21
CA SER A 152 5.61 -22.84 11.87
C SER A 152 5.58 -23.26 13.34
N GLU A 153 4.65 -22.72 14.14
CA GLU A 153 4.54 -23.06 15.56
C GLU A 153 4.23 -24.53 15.81
N LYS A 154 3.36 -25.15 14.99
CA LYS A 154 3.06 -26.58 15.08
C LYS A 154 4.28 -27.43 14.72
N MET A 155 5.11 -26.94 13.82
CA MET A 155 6.37 -27.59 13.43
C MET A 155 7.50 -27.36 14.46
N GLY A 156 7.24 -26.63 15.56
CA GLY A 156 8.27 -26.30 16.55
C GLY A 156 9.18 -25.15 16.13
N TYR A 157 8.74 -24.29 15.22
CA TYR A 157 9.45 -23.08 14.81
C TYR A 157 8.77 -21.81 15.34
N ARG A 158 9.56 -20.75 15.53
CA ARG A 158 9.09 -19.37 15.75
C ARG A 158 9.84 -18.45 14.83
N ILE A 159 9.12 -17.66 14.04
CA ILE A 159 9.75 -16.71 13.10
C ILE A 159 10.26 -15.51 13.90
N GLU A 160 11.57 -15.24 13.84
CA GLU A 160 12.17 -14.06 14.46
C GLU A 160 12.14 -12.87 13.49
N LYS A 161 12.53 -13.11 12.23
CA LYS A 161 12.61 -12.05 11.20
C LYS A 161 12.49 -12.62 9.79
N ILE A 162 11.72 -11.96 8.95
CA ILE A 162 11.69 -12.15 7.49
C ILE A 162 12.39 -10.95 6.83
N ARG A 163 13.19 -11.19 5.80
CA ARG A 163 14.04 -10.22 5.12
C ARG A 163 13.83 -10.31 3.62
N HIS A 164 14.16 -9.22 2.93
CA HIS A 164 14.33 -9.21 1.47
C HIS A 164 15.83 -9.31 1.15
N ALA A 165 16.48 -10.33 1.71
CA ALA A 165 17.92 -10.54 1.63
C ALA A 165 18.23 -11.97 2.04
N TYR A 166 19.28 -12.53 1.45
CA TYR A 166 19.78 -13.85 1.80
C TYR A 166 20.40 -13.90 3.22
N PRO A 167 20.18 -14.96 4.00
CA PRO A 167 19.03 -15.87 3.92
C PRO A 167 17.72 -15.14 4.30
N ASP A 168 16.62 -15.53 3.67
CA ASP A 168 15.32 -14.87 3.74
C ASP A 168 14.75 -14.76 5.16
N CYS A 169 15.08 -15.73 6.00
CA CYS A 169 14.45 -15.87 7.30
C CYS A 169 15.43 -16.25 8.39
N ILE A 170 15.16 -15.69 9.57
CA ILE A 170 15.77 -16.11 10.82
C ILE A 170 14.61 -16.61 11.69
N ALA A 171 14.72 -17.85 12.15
CA ALA A 171 13.74 -18.49 13.01
C ALA A 171 14.41 -19.14 14.21
N LEU A 172 13.61 -19.46 15.22
CA LEU A 172 13.99 -20.31 16.34
C LEU A 172 13.36 -21.68 16.13
N ARG A 173 14.15 -22.75 16.27
CA ARG A 173 13.70 -24.14 16.20
C ARG A 173 13.80 -24.79 17.59
N LYS A 174 12.78 -25.53 18.01
CA LYS A 174 12.84 -26.34 19.24
C LYS A 174 13.87 -27.45 19.06
N VAL A 175 14.78 -27.58 20.03
CA VAL A 175 15.75 -28.67 20.06
C VAL A 175 15.05 -29.94 20.58
N PRO A 176 15.04 -31.05 19.82
CA PRO A 176 14.47 -32.32 20.28
C PRO A 176 15.14 -32.80 21.58
N GLY A 177 14.34 -33.22 22.58
CA GLY A 177 14.86 -33.71 23.86
C GLY A 177 15.49 -32.65 24.78
N GLY A 178 15.60 -31.39 24.36
CA GLY A 178 16.03 -30.30 25.22
C GLY A 178 14.92 -29.92 26.22
N ARG A 179 15.29 -29.39 27.40
CA ARG A 179 14.35 -28.84 28.41
C ARG A 179 13.68 -27.54 27.92
N GLY A 180 12.96 -27.59 26.79
CA GLY A 180 12.37 -26.43 26.14
C GLY A 180 13.39 -25.49 25.47
N ALA A 181 14.59 -25.99 25.15
CA ALA A 181 15.63 -25.21 24.50
C ALA A 181 15.29 -24.88 23.04
N TRP A 182 15.72 -23.70 22.59
CA TRP A 182 15.55 -23.21 21.22
C TRP A 182 16.91 -22.89 20.63
N GLU A 183 17.11 -23.24 19.36
CA GLU A 183 18.27 -22.84 18.59
C GLU A 183 17.86 -21.89 17.47
N ARG A 184 18.76 -21.00 17.06
CA ARG A 184 18.51 -20.05 15.98
C ARG A 184 18.93 -20.69 14.66
N VAL A 185 18.04 -20.66 13.67
CA VAL A 185 18.25 -21.23 12.34
C VAL A 185 18.01 -20.18 11.26
N ARG A 186 18.88 -20.18 10.25
CA ARG A 186 18.81 -19.38 9.04
C ARG A 186 18.13 -20.20 7.96
N VAL A 187 17.05 -19.66 7.40
CA VAL A 187 16.20 -20.38 6.47
C VAL A 187 16.13 -19.62 5.15
N GLU A 188 16.30 -20.35 4.05
CA GLU A 188 15.93 -19.90 2.72
C GLU A 188 14.58 -20.52 2.31
N PHE A 189 13.69 -19.70 1.76
CA PHE A 189 12.42 -20.19 1.26
C PHE A 189 12.50 -20.39 -0.24
N GLU A 190 12.01 -21.55 -0.70
CA GLU A 190 12.04 -21.87 -2.12
C GLU A 190 10.72 -22.49 -2.57
N LEU A 191 10.34 -22.30 -3.83
CA LEU A 191 9.19 -23.06 -4.35
C LEU A 191 9.53 -24.54 -4.47
N ARG A 192 10.73 -24.84 -4.99
CA ARG A 192 11.32 -26.18 -5.09
C ARG A 192 12.71 -26.16 -4.48
N SER A 193 13.11 -27.20 -3.76
CA SER A 193 14.45 -27.22 -3.14
C SER A 193 15.60 -26.99 -4.12
N SER A 194 15.49 -27.46 -5.37
CA SER A 194 16.49 -27.27 -6.42
C SER A 194 16.67 -25.80 -6.83
N ASN A 195 15.68 -24.94 -6.58
CA ASN A 195 15.77 -23.50 -6.86
C ASN A 195 16.89 -22.83 -6.05
N PHE A 196 17.18 -23.30 -4.83
CA PHE A 196 18.29 -22.80 -4.03
C PHE A 196 19.61 -22.85 -4.82
N ARG A 197 19.86 -23.98 -5.50
CA ARG A 197 21.03 -24.17 -6.37
C ARG A 197 20.94 -23.32 -7.63
N LEU A 198 19.76 -23.17 -8.23
CA LEU A 198 19.55 -22.32 -9.41
C LEU A 198 19.82 -20.84 -9.12
N HIS A 199 19.44 -20.37 -7.93
CA HIS A 199 19.69 -19.01 -7.45
C HIS A 199 21.15 -18.78 -7.01
N LYS A 200 21.97 -19.84 -6.96
CA LYS A 200 23.40 -19.83 -6.59
C LYS A 200 23.64 -19.30 -5.16
N HIS A 201 22.74 -19.65 -4.25
CA HIS A 201 22.93 -19.38 -2.83
C HIS A 201 24.07 -20.22 -2.26
N ASP A 202 24.83 -19.65 -1.32
CA ASP A 202 25.97 -20.32 -0.68
C ASP A 202 25.50 -21.06 0.60
N PRO A 203 25.51 -22.41 0.61
CA PRO A 203 25.04 -23.20 1.75
C PRO A 203 25.69 -22.81 3.10
N ALA A 204 26.89 -22.25 3.13
CA ALA A 204 27.56 -21.86 4.37
C ALA A 204 26.78 -20.81 5.19
N TYR A 205 25.93 -20.02 4.53
CA TYR A 205 25.16 -18.94 5.16
C TYR A 205 23.71 -19.30 5.48
N CYS A 206 23.31 -20.55 5.27
CA CYS A 206 21.94 -21.03 5.47
C CYS A 206 21.97 -22.38 6.22
N ASP A 207 21.03 -22.60 7.12
CA ASP A 207 20.99 -23.81 7.94
C ASP A 207 19.94 -24.81 7.42
N ALA A 208 18.85 -24.32 6.83
CA ALA A 208 17.80 -25.16 6.25
C ALA A 208 17.11 -24.50 5.06
N ILE A 209 16.58 -25.33 4.15
CA ILE A 209 15.69 -24.90 3.06
C ILE A 209 14.26 -25.28 3.46
N ILE A 210 13.34 -24.32 3.41
CA ILE A 210 11.91 -24.60 3.54
C ILE A 210 11.25 -24.41 2.18
N CYS A 211 10.71 -25.49 1.62
CA CYS A 211 10.13 -25.46 0.28
C CYS A 211 8.74 -26.07 0.18
N TRP A 212 8.01 -25.77 -0.90
CA TRP A 212 6.75 -26.46 -1.17
C TRP A 212 6.99 -27.92 -1.57
N GLU A 213 7.88 -28.16 -2.54
CA GLU A 213 8.18 -29.48 -3.09
C GLU A 213 9.70 -29.75 -3.03
N HIS A 214 10.08 -30.93 -2.53
CA HIS A 214 11.48 -31.33 -2.44
C HIS A 214 11.86 -32.21 -3.63
N ASP A 215 12.83 -31.75 -4.43
CA ASP A 215 13.30 -32.33 -5.69
C ASP A 215 14.84 -32.36 -5.80
N TRP A 216 15.56 -32.13 -4.69
CA TRP A 216 17.02 -32.09 -4.64
C TRP A 216 17.56 -33.10 -3.62
N GLU A 217 17.67 -34.36 -4.05
CA GLU A 217 18.06 -35.50 -3.19
C GLU A 217 19.43 -35.29 -2.51
N ASP A 218 20.44 -34.82 -3.25
CA ASP A 218 21.79 -34.56 -2.73
C ASP A 218 21.96 -33.13 -2.16
N SER A 219 20.94 -32.61 -1.48
CA SER A 219 21.04 -31.29 -0.84
C SER A 219 22.08 -31.32 0.29
N PRO A 220 23.04 -30.37 0.33
CA PRO A 220 23.98 -30.26 1.45
C PRO A 220 23.33 -29.67 2.71
N LEU A 221 22.11 -29.13 2.59
CA LEU A 221 21.32 -28.56 3.68
C LEU A 221 20.13 -29.44 4.00
N GLU A 222 19.67 -29.37 5.25
CA GLU A 222 18.38 -29.92 5.66
C GLU A 222 17.25 -29.27 4.84
N VAL A 223 16.36 -30.10 4.28
CA VAL A 223 15.21 -29.63 3.50
C VAL A 223 13.91 -30.02 4.17
N ILE A 224 13.03 -29.05 4.35
CA ILE A 224 11.72 -29.21 4.96
C ILE A 224 10.65 -28.99 3.89
N GLU A 225 10.00 -30.08 3.50
CA GLU A 225 8.94 -30.07 2.49
C GLU A 225 7.56 -29.77 3.12
N LEU A 226 7.02 -28.58 2.85
CA LEU A 226 5.74 -28.15 3.42
C LEU A 226 4.54 -28.95 2.88
N LYS A 227 4.62 -29.50 1.67
CA LYS A 227 3.55 -30.33 1.12
C LYS A 227 3.23 -31.54 2.01
N ARG A 228 4.26 -32.28 2.41
CA ARG A 228 4.13 -33.39 3.38
C ARG A 228 3.62 -32.95 4.74
N VAL A 229 4.08 -31.78 5.21
CA VAL A 229 3.60 -31.20 6.47
C VAL A 229 2.09 -30.91 6.41
N VAL A 230 1.62 -30.32 5.30
CA VAL A 230 0.19 -30.04 5.09
C VAL A 230 -0.62 -31.33 4.98
N GLU A 231 -0.12 -32.32 4.26
CA GLU A 231 -0.75 -33.65 4.16
C GLU A 231 -0.92 -34.30 5.54
N ALA A 232 0.15 -34.34 6.35
CA ALA A 232 0.12 -34.86 7.71
C ALA A 232 -0.88 -34.11 8.61
N LEU A 233 -0.82 -32.77 8.62
CA LEU A 233 -1.72 -31.93 9.43
C LEU A 233 -3.18 -31.95 8.96
N THR A 234 -3.44 -32.39 7.73
CA THR A 234 -4.79 -32.57 7.21
C THR A 234 -5.35 -33.94 7.59
N ALA A 235 -4.50 -34.97 7.65
CA ALA A 235 -4.87 -36.32 8.09
C ALA A 235 -5.16 -36.43 9.59
N GLU A 236 -4.64 -35.51 10.42
CA GLU A 236 -4.93 -35.41 11.86
C GLU A 236 -6.36 -34.88 12.19
N ARG A 237 -7.20 -34.60 11.19
CA ARG A 237 -8.57 -34.07 11.36
C ARG A 237 -9.62 -35.16 11.22
#